data_AF-A0A392PEG6-F1
#
_entry.id   AF-A0A392PEG6-F1
#
_cell.length_a   1.000
_cell.length_b   1.000
_cell.length_c   1.000
_cell.angle_alpha   90.00
_cell.angle_beta   90.00
_cell.angle_gamma   90.00
#
_symmetry.space_group_name_H-M   'P 1'
#
loop_
_entity.id
_entity.type
_entity.pdbx_description
1 polymer ?
#
loop_
_entity_poly.entity_id
_entity_poly.type
_entity_poly.pdbx_seq_one_letter_code
_entity_poly.pdbx_strand_id
1 'polypeptide(L)'
;MEEIDRFDGGAIPTQPHQGSGSGWAYTHSEHELASLLHNLDINTHFRMPNVYYQTQGTLYSEAMSYRQQFPPPPFYPRFPSPEAWNEYRQADQVEYQAIMDRNEAVFYEQYGAHMKAQEEQRAAASASTPAGHGGPMFTYGELGFDDSPGYQNFMDPPASG
;
A
#
# COMPACT_ATOMS: atom_id res chain seq x y z
N MET A 1 -22.18 -32.84 25.17
CA MET A 1 -20.91 -32.73 24.44
C MET A 1 -21.20 -33.14 22.99
N GLU A 2 -22.06 -32.37 22.33
CA GLU A 2 -22.63 -32.63 21.00
C GLU A 2 -22.83 -31.28 20.29
N GLU A 3 -21.73 -30.66 19.86
CA GLU A 3 -21.77 -29.45 19.00
C GLU A 3 -20.64 -29.46 17.95
N ILE A 4 -20.10 -30.62 17.59
CA ILE A 4 -18.95 -30.74 16.66
C ILE A 4 -19.33 -31.45 15.35
N ASP A 5 -20.62 -31.63 15.05
CA ASP A 5 -21.05 -32.44 13.89
C ASP A 5 -22.06 -31.71 12.99
N ARG A 6 -21.75 -30.46 12.62
CA ARG A 6 -22.61 -29.65 11.72
C ARG A 6 -21.95 -29.25 10.39
N PHE A 7 -20.69 -29.61 10.14
CA PHE A 7 -19.97 -29.14 8.96
C PHE A 7 -19.71 -30.21 7.88
N ASP A 8 -20.37 -31.36 7.91
CA ASP A 8 -20.15 -32.43 6.92
C ASP A 8 -21.34 -32.58 5.95
N GLY A 9 -21.51 -31.62 5.04
CA GLY A 9 -22.60 -31.72 4.04
C GLY A 9 -22.81 -30.55 3.08
N GLY A 10 -21.98 -29.51 3.14
CA GLY A 10 -21.96 -28.48 2.09
C GLY A 10 -20.96 -28.89 1.02
N ALA A 11 -21.41 -29.15 -0.21
CA ALA A 11 -20.51 -29.27 -1.34
C ALA A 11 -19.58 -28.05 -1.35
N ILE A 12 -18.28 -28.27 -1.12
CA ILE A 12 -17.27 -27.26 -1.41
C ILE A 12 -17.54 -26.87 -2.87
N PRO A 13 -17.75 -25.59 -3.19
CA PRO A 13 -17.88 -25.17 -4.57
C PRO A 13 -16.58 -25.59 -5.28
N THR A 14 -16.61 -26.72 -5.97
CA THR A 14 -15.51 -27.13 -6.81
C THR A 14 -15.42 -26.08 -7.89
N GLN A 15 -14.35 -25.29 -7.83
CA GLN A 15 -13.95 -24.42 -8.93
C GLN A 15 -13.99 -25.27 -10.21
N PRO A 16 -14.80 -24.91 -11.22
CA PRO A 16 -14.90 -25.70 -12.43
C PRO A 16 -13.51 -25.85 -13.03
N HIS A 17 -13.11 -27.11 -13.27
CA HIS A 17 -11.79 -27.44 -13.79
C HIS A 17 -11.63 -26.81 -15.18
N GLN A 18 -10.82 -25.76 -15.28
CA GLN A 18 -10.46 -25.09 -16.53
C GLN A 18 -9.47 -25.95 -17.31
N GLY A 19 -9.92 -27.13 -17.73
CA GLY A 19 -9.22 -28.01 -18.65
C GLY A 19 -9.58 -27.68 -20.10
N SER A 20 -8.68 -28.06 -21.01
CA SER A 20 -8.88 -28.00 -22.47
C SER A 20 -10.17 -28.75 -22.85
N GLY A 21 -11.19 -28.00 -23.28
CA GLY A 21 -12.55 -28.50 -23.57
C GLY A 21 -13.68 -27.83 -22.78
N SER A 22 -13.37 -26.96 -21.81
CA SER A 22 -14.36 -26.30 -20.92
C SER A 22 -15.18 -25.16 -21.55
N GLY A 23 -14.90 -24.75 -22.81
CA GLY A 23 -15.56 -23.59 -23.43
C GLY A 23 -15.18 -22.25 -22.78
N TRP A 24 -14.11 -22.23 -21.98
CA TRP A 24 -13.58 -21.02 -21.35
C TRP A 24 -13.08 -20.03 -22.41
N ALA A 25 -13.58 -18.79 -22.36
CA ALA A 25 -13.36 -17.78 -23.39
C ALA A 25 -12.13 -16.89 -23.13
N TYR A 26 -11.45 -17.05 -22.00
CA TYR A 26 -10.36 -16.19 -21.57
C TYR A 26 -9.00 -16.91 -21.63
N THR A 27 -7.93 -16.14 -21.87
CA THR A 27 -6.57 -16.69 -21.88
C THR A 27 -6.02 -16.90 -20.47
N HIS A 28 -6.48 -16.12 -19.50
CA HIS A 28 -6.12 -16.26 -18.09
C HIS A 28 -7.11 -17.14 -17.34
N SER A 29 -6.65 -17.72 -16.23
CA SER A 29 -7.51 -18.52 -15.36
C SER A 29 -8.55 -17.66 -14.63
N GLU A 30 -9.67 -18.26 -14.24
CA GLU A 30 -10.69 -17.56 -13.43
C GLU A 30 -10.10 -17.01 -12.14
N HIS A 31 -9.18 -17.75 -11.52
CA HIS A 31 -8.53 -17.32 -10.29
C HIS A 31 -7.68 -16.06 -10.49
N GLU A 32 -6.93 -15.96 -11.60
CA GLU A 32 -6.13 -14.77 -11.91
C GLU A 32 -7.03 -13.55 -12.17
N LEU A 33 -8.10 -13.72 -12.94
CA LEU A 33 -9.07 -12.66 -13.21
C LEU A 33 -9.77 -12.20 -11.93
N ALA A 34 -10.27 -13.13 -11.11
CA ALA A 34 -10.95 -12.83 -9.86
C ALA A 34 -10.01 -12.17 -8.83
N SER A 35 -8.76 -12.62 -8.74
CA SER A 35 -7.77 -12.04 -7.85
C SER A 35 -7.42 -10.60 -8.25
N LEU A 36 -7.27 -10.32 -9.55
CA LEU A 36 -7.06 -8.95 -10.02
C LEU A 36 -8.26 -8.07 -9.67
N LEU A 37 -9.49 -8.51 -9.97
CA LEU A 37 -10.70 -7.74 -9.67
C LEU A 37 -10.87 -7.47 -8.17
N HIS A 38 -10.60 -8.47 -7.33
CA HIS A 38 -10.64 -8.33 -5.88
C HIS A 38 -9.67 -7.25 -5.38
N ASN A 39 -8.43 -7.27 -5.86
CA ASN A 39 -7.44 -6.24 -5.52
C ASN A 39 -7.86 -4.84 -6.01
N LEU A 40 -8.44 -4.74 -7.21
CA LEU A 40 -8.95 -3.47 -7.72
C LEU A 40 -10.09 -2.92 -6.87
N ASP A 41 -10.99 -3.78 -6.39
CA ASP A 41 -12.11 -3.40 -5.52
C ASP A 41 -11.60 -2.95 -4.14
N ILE A 42 -10.63 -3.65 -3.56
CA ILE A 42 -9.94 -3.25 -2.32
C ILE A 42 -9.29 -1.87 -2.51
N ASN A 43 -8.50 -1.70 -3.58
CA ASN A 43 -7.80 -0.44 -3.82
C ASN A 43 -8.79 0.72 -4.03
N THR A 44 -9.90 0.47 -4.72
CA THR A 44 -10.96 1.47 -4.88
C THR A 44 -11.61 1.83 -3.54
N HIS A 45 -11.92 0.83 -2.71
CA HIS A 45 -12.54 1.02 -1.40
C HIS A 45 -11.66 1.86 -0.47
N PHE A 46 -10.36 1.56 -0.42
CA PHE A 46 -9.40 2.29 0.41
C PHE A 46 -8.78 3.52 -0.28
N ARG A 47 -9.24 3.89 -1.48
CA ARG A 47 -8.68 4.97 -2.31
C ARG A 47 -7.17 4.85 -2.53
N MET A 48 -6.66 3.62 -2.59
CA MET A 48 -5.26 3.34 -2.87
C MET A 48 -4.98 3.44 -4.37
N PRO A 49 -3.85 4.05 -4.79
CA PRO A 49 -3.49 4.11 -6.19
C PRO A 49 -3.13 2.72 -6.73
N ASN A 50 -3.67 2.36 -7.88
CA ASN A 50 -3.33 1.14 -8.61
C ASN A 50 -2.03 1.35 -9.40
N VAL A 51 -0.88 1.21 -8.75
CA VAL A 51 0.43 1.53 -9.36
C VAL A 51 0.98 0.39 -10.24
N TYR A 52 0.67 -0.86 -9.90
CA TYR A 52 1.35 -2.03 -10.47
C TYR A 52 0.58 -2.76 -11.58
N TYR A 53 -0.60 -2.27 -11.96
CA TYR A 53 -1.43 -2.94 -12.95
C TYR A 53 -1.36 -2.22 -14.30
N GLN A 54 -1.01 -2.97 -15.35
CA GLN A 54 -1.04 -2.47 -16.72
C GLN A 54 -2.47 -2.52 -17.26
N THR A 55 -3.15 -1.38 -17.26
CA THR A 55 -4.55 -1.25 -17.70
C THR A 55 -4.78 -1.51 -19.20
N GLN A 56 -3.71 -1.53 -20.00
CA GLN A 56 -3.74 -1.88 -21.42
C GLN A 56 -3.43 -3.36 -21.70
N GLY A 57 -3.09 -4.14 -20.66
CA GLY A 57 -2.74 -5.55 -20.80
C GLY A 57 -3.97 -6.45 -21.00
N THR A 58 -3.74 -7.65 -21.55
CA THR A 58 -4.78 -8.65 -21.80
C THR A 58 -5.43 -9.15 -20.51
N LEU A 59 -4.65 -9.34 -19.43
CA LEU A 59 -5.20 -9.71 -18.11
C LEU A 59 -6.23 -8.68 -17.61
N TYR A 60 -5.94 -7.38 -17.75
CA TYR A 60 -6.84 -6.33 -17.30
C TYR A 60 -8.11 -6.25 -18.16
N SER A 61 -7.98 -6.32 -19.48
CA SER A 61 -9.15 -6.27 -20.38
C SER A 61 -10.05 -7.51 -20.24
N GLU A 62 -9.46 -8.69 -20.07
CA GLU A 62 -10.20 -9.92 -19.76
C GLU A 62 -10.87 -9.85 -18.40
N ALA A 63 -10.19 -9.31 -17.37
CA ALA A 63 -10.79 -9.13 -16.05
C ALA A 63 -11.97 -8.16 -16.09
N MET A 64 -11.87 -7.05 -16.82
CA MET A 64 -12.99 -6.12 -17.00
C MET A 64 -14.15 -6.76 -17.77
N SER A 65 -13.86 -7.60 -18.76
CA SER A 65 -14.89 -8.35 -19.50
C SER A 65 -15.57 -9.39 -18.59
N TYR A 66 -14.79 -10.11 -17.78
CA TYR A 66 -15.29 -11.05 -16.78
C TYR A 66 -16.18 -10.35 -15.74
N ARG A 67 -15.79 -9.16 -15.24
CA ARG A 67 -16.62 -8.33 -14.34
C ARG A 67 -17.94 -7.89 -14.97
N GLN A 68 -17.96 -7.61 -16.27
CA GLN A 68 -19.21 -7.26 -16.97
C GLN A 68 -20.14 -8.47 -17.07
N GLN A 69 -19.58 -9.66 -17.28
CA GLN A 69 -20.33 -10.91 -17.34
C GLN A 69 -20.88 -11.32 -15.97
N PHE A 70 -20.09 -11.10 -14.92
CA PHE A 70 -20.44 -11.41 -13.53
C PHE A 70 -20.39 -10.12 -12.69
N PRO A 71 -21.41 -9.25 -12.81
CA PRO A 71 -21.42 -8.00 -12.05
C PRO A 71 -21.49 -8.27 -10.54
N PRO A 72 -20.92 -7.37 -9.71
CA PRO A 72 -21.05 -7.47 -8.26
C PRO A 72 -22.52 -7.64 -7.86
N PRO A 73 -22.82 -8.49 -6.85
CA PRO A 73 -24.19 -8.71 -6.42
C PRO A 73 -24.88 -7.37 -6.09
N PRO A 74 -26.08 -7.11 -6.66
CA PRO A 74 -26.81 -5.90 -6.34
C PRO A 74 -27.19 -5.88 -4.85
N PHE A 75 -27.33 -4.67 -4.30
CA PHE A 75 -27.79 -4.49 -2.92
C PHE A 75 -29.22 -5.00 -2.71
N TYR A 76 -30.07 -5.00 -3.73
CA TYR A 76 -31.39 -5.63 -3.69
C TYR A 76 -31.36 -6.97 -4.44
N PRO A 77 -31.90 -8.08 -3.89
CA PRO A 77 -32.71 -8.18 -2.67
C PRO A 77 -31.91 -8.46 -1.39
N ARG A 78 -30.56 -8.39 -1.41
CA ARG A 78 -29.70 -8.65 -0.24
C ARG A 78 -30.13 -7.82 0.98
N PHE A 79 -30.50 -6.57 0.75
CA PHE A 79 -31.16 -5.69 1.69
C PHE A 79 -32.60 -5.45 1.18
N PRO A 80 -33.58 -6.24 1.65
CA PRO A 80 -34.91 -6.29 1.04
C PRO A 80 -35.78 -5.07 1.35
N SER A 81 -35.42 -4.28 2.38
CA SER A 81 -36.13 -3.07 2.77
C SER A 81 -35.18 -1.91 3.03
N PRO A 82 -35.66 -0.65 2.93
CA PRO A 82 -34.88 0.52 3.30
C PRO A 82 -34.36 0.47 4.74
N GLU A 83 -35.11 -0.12 5.66
CA GLU A 83 -34.70 -0.29 7.06
C GLU A 83 -33.47 -1.20 7.17
N ALA A 84 -33.49 -2.37 6.51
CA ALA A 84 -32.35 -3.29 6.49
C ALA A 84 -31.10 -2.65 5.86
N TRP A 85 -31.28 -1.83 4.82
CA TRP A 85 -30.18 -1.05 4.24
C TRP A 85 -29.63 0.00 5.21
N ASN A 86 -30.49 0.72 5.92
CA ASN A 86 -30.09 1.74 6.88
C ASN A 86 -29.33 1.14 8.07
N GLU A 87 -29.78 0.00 8.61
CA GLU A 87 -29.08 -0.71 9.69
C GLU A 87 -27.67 -1.13 9.26
N TYR A 88 -27.54 -1.74 8.07
CA TYR A 88 -26.24 -2.10 7.50
C TYR A 88 -25.31 -0.87 7.39
N ARG A 89 -25.81 0.23 6.82
CA ARG A 89 -25.04 1.46 6.66
C ARG A 89 -24.61 2.06 7.99
N GLN A 90 -25.48 2.02 9.01
CA GLN A 90 -25.15 2.56 10.33
C GLN A 90 -24.05 1.74 11.01
N ALA A 91 -24.13 0.41 10.94
CA ALA A 91 -23.08 -0.47 11.48
C ALA A 91 -21.73 -0.21 10.79
N ASP A 92 -21.73 -0.18 9.45
CA ASP A 92 -20.53 0.09 8.63
C ASP A 92 -19.93 1.47 8.94
N GLN A 93 -20.77 2.50 9.10
CA GLN A 93 -20.32 3.85 9.45
C GLN A 93 -19.67 3.92 10.84
N VAL A 94 -20.24 3.23 11.83
CA VAL A 94 -19.68 3.20 13.20
C VAL A 94 -18.33 2.50 13.21
N GLU A 95 -18.21 1.37 12.51
CA GLU A 95 -16.95 0.64 12.40
C GLU A 95 -15.88 1.46 11.69
N TYR A 96 -16.24 2.10 10.57
CA TYR A 96 -15.34 3.00 9.85
C TYR A 96 -14.85 4.15 10.73
N GLN A 97 -15.76 4.81 11.46
CA GLN A 97 -15.39 5.92 12.34
C GLN A 97 -14.43 5.47 13.44
N ALA A 98 -14.66 4.31 14.05
CA ALA A 98 -13.77 3.78 15.10
C ALA A 98 -12.35 3.50 14.56
N ILE A 99 -12.23 3.00 13.33
CA ILE A 99 -10.93 2.81 12.66
C ILE A 99 -10.26 4.16 12.41
N MET A 100 -11.01 5.15 11.94
CA MET A 100 -10.49 6.49 11.67
C MET A 100 -10.01 7.20 12.94
N ASP A 101 -10.78 7.14 14.02
CA ASP A 101 -10.40 7.72 15.32
C ASP A 101 -9.11 7.08 15.85
N ARG A 102 -8.99 5.75 15.73
CA ARG A 102 -7.76 5.03 16.09
C ARG A 102 -6.57 5.48 15.24
N ASN A 103 -6.76 5.59 13.92
CA ASN A 103 -5.70 6.00 13.01
C ASN A 103 -5.24 7.44 13.28
N GLU A 104 -6.17 8.35 13.57
CA GLU A 104 -5.87 9.73 13.94
C GLU A 104 -5.06 9.80 15.24
N ALA A 105 -5.45 9.04 16.26
CA ALA A 105 -4.69 8.96 17.50
C ALA A 105 -3.26 8.45 17.28
N VAL A 106 -3.09 7.39 16.49
CA VAL A 106 -1.78 6.85 16.12
C VAL A 106 -0.94 7.88 15.36
N PHE A 107 -1.55 8.63 14.44
CA PHE A 107 -0.85 9.67 13.68
C PHE A 107 -0.29 10.76 14.61
N TYR A 108 -1.10 11.28 15.54
CA TYR A 108 -0.64 12.35 16.44
C TYR A 108 0.41 11.87 17.45
N GLU A 109 0.33 10.61 17.89
CA GLU A 109 1.38 10.00 18.71
C GLU A 109 2.72 9.95 17.95
N GLN A 110 2.71 9.43 16.72
CA GLN A 110 3.91 9.33 15.88
C GLN A 110 4.47 10.70 15.52
N TYR A 111 3.60 11.64 15.15
CA TYR A 111 3.99 13.00 14.82
C TYR A 111 4.62 13.72 16.03
N GLY A 112 4.02 13.58 17.21
CA GLY A 112 4.57 14.13 18.45
C GLY A 112 5.95 13.55 18.79
N ALA A 113 6.12 12.24 18.65
CA ALA A 113 7.42 11.58 18.85
C ALA A 113 8.49 12.10 17.87
N HIS A 114 8.13 12.26 16.59
CA HIS A 114 9.02 12.83 15.58
C HIS A 114 9.43 14.27 15.92
N MET A 115 8.49 15.12 16.31
CA MET A 115 8.77 16.51 16.70
C MET A 115 9.72 16.60 17.89
N LYS A 116 9.50 15.77 18.92
CA LYS A 116 10.37 15.71 20.10
C LYS A 116 11.79 15.27 19.73
N ALA A 117 11.92 14.22 18.92
CA ALA A 117 13.22 13.75 18.47
C ALA A 117 13.97 14.80 17.64
N GLN A 118 13.25 15.54 16.78
CA GLN A 118 13.83 16.62 15.99
C GLN A 118 14.31 17.79 16.88
N GLU A 119 13.54 18.16 17.89
CA GLU A 119 13.93 19.20 18.85
C GLU A 119 15.16 18.79 19.66
N GLU A 120 15.20 17.55 20.14
CA GLU A 120 16.35 17.01 20.87
C GLU A 120 17.62 16.97 20.01
N GLN A 121 17.49 16.59 18.74
CA GLN A 121 18.59 16.68 17.76
C GLN A 121 19.05 18.13 17.54
N ARG A 122 18.13 19.10 17.44
CA ARG A 122 18.47 20.52 17.34
C ARG A 122 19.16 21.03 18.60
N ALA A 123 18.66 20.66 19.78
CA ALA A 123 19.25 21.04 21.06
C ALA A 123 20.67 20.48 21.21
N ALA A 124 20.89 19.21 20.84
CA ALA A 124 22.22 18.60 20.82
C ALA A 124 23.17 19.31 19.83
N ALA A 125 22.68 19.66 18.63
CA ALA A 125 23.47 20.42 17.66
C ALA A 125 23.80 21.84 18.14
N SER A 126 22.87 22.54 18.80
CA SER A 126 23.12 23.85 19.40
C SER A 126 24.07 23.80 20.60
N ALA A 127 23.96 22.76 21.44
CA ALA A 127 24.89 22.50 22.54
C ALA A 127 26.30 22.11 22.07
N SER A 128 26.45 21.70 20.81
CA SER A 128 27.74 21.38 20.19
C SER A 128 28.49 22.62 19.65
N THR A 129 28.08 23.84 20.02
CA THR A 129 28.90 25.03 19.76
C THR A 129 30.18 24.97 20.61
N PRO A 130 31.39 24.91 20.00
CA PRO A 130 32.61 24.83 20.78
C PRO A 130 32.82 26.15 21.52
N ALA A 131 32.71 26.11 22.85
CA ALA A 131 33.37 27.10 23.69
C ALA A 131 34.88 27.03 23.39
N GLY A 132 35.48 28.18 23.10
CA GLY A 132 36.79 28.26 22.47
C GLY A 132 37.94 27.50 23.18
N HIS A 133 38.97 27.28 22.35
CA HIS A 133 40.38 26.97 22.66
C HIS A 133 40.81 25.49 22.63
N GLY A 134 41.46 25.13 21.51
CA GLY A 134 42.69 24.32 21.51
C GLY A 134 42.54 22.81 21.24
N GLY A 135 42.33 22.41 19.99
CA GLY A 135 42.56 21.04 19.51
C GLY A 135 43.52 21.06 18.31
N PRO A 136 44.44 20.07 18.16
CA PRO A 136 45.52 20.13 17.19
C PRO A 136 44.98 20.04 15.77
N MET A 137 45.33 21.03 14.95
CA MET A 137 45.06 21.03 13.51
C MET A 137 46.04 20.08 12.84
N PHE A 138 45.59 18.92 12.37
CA PHE A 138 46.35 18.15 11.40
C PHE A 138 46.26 18.87 10.06
N THR A 139 47.41 19.22 9.48
CA THR A 139 47.46 19.83 8.15
C THR A 139 47.43 18.74 7.10
N TYR A 140 46.80 19.02 5.95
CA TYR A 140 46.56 18.07 4.86
C TYR A 140 47.84 17.43 4.28
N GLY A 141 49.02 17.98 4.58
CA GLY A 141 50.32 17.42 4.20
C GLY A 141 50.79 16.23 5.05
N GLU A 142 50.22 15.99 6.23
CA GLU A 142 50.67 14.93 7.15
C GLU A 142 50.05 13.55 6.85
N LEU A 143 49.05 13.49 5.96
CA LEU A 143 48.32 12.27 5.58
C LEU A 143 48.75 11.64 4.24
N GLY A 144 49.82 12.14 3.61
CA GLY A 144 50.46 11.46 2.48
C GLY A 144 49.60 11.33 1.21
N PHE A 145 48.69 12.27 0.94
CA PHE A 145 47.85 12.29 -0.26
C PHE A 145 48.38 13.18 -1.39
N ASP A 146 49.72 13.28 -1.54
CA ASP A 146 50.33 14.16 -2.56
C ASP A 146 50.43 13.53 -3.96
N ASP A 147 49.87 12.34 -4.21
CA ASP A 147 49.97 11.75 -5.55
C ASP A 147 48.74 10.91 -5.90
N SER A 148 47.73 11.55 -6.52
CA SER A 148 46.91 10.91 -7.56
C SER A 148 46.10 11.94 -8.36
N PRO A 149 46.04 11.79 -9.70
CA PRO A 149 45.62 12.85 -10.61
C PRO A 149 44.10 12.93 -10.75
N GLY A 150 43.59 14.17 -10.70
CA GLY A 150 42.43 14.63 -11.47
C GLY A 150 41.15 13.79 -11.40
N TYR A 151 40.41 13.88 -10.30
CA TYR A 151 38.96 13.67 -10.37
C TYR A 151 38.30 14.95 -10.86
N GLN A 152 37.86 14.95 -12.13
CA GLN A 152 36.92 15.93 -12.64
C GLN A 152 35.60 15.79 -11.87
N ASN A 153 35.18 16.86 -11.18
CA ASN A 153 33.88 16.89 -10.53
C ASN A 153 32.79 16.89 -11.60
N PHE A 154 31.93 15.86 -11.56
CA PHE A 154 30.79 15.65 -12.47
C PHE A 154 29.65 16.68 -12.30
N MET A 155 29.94 17.81 -11.64
CA MET A 155 28.98 18.85 -11.22
C MET A 155 29.42 20.27 -11.61
N ASP A 156 30.37 20.42 -12.54
CA ASP A 156 30.54 21.71 -13.21
C ASP A 156 29.51 21.85 -14.35
N PRO A 157 28.61 22.84 -14.32
CA PRO A 157 27.76 23.12 -15.47
C PRO A 157 28.61 23.67 -16.63
N PRO A 158 28.28 23.37 -17.91
CA PRO A 158 29.03 23.89 -19.03
C PRO A 158 28.92 25.41 -19.08
N ALA A 159 30.05 26.12 -18.93
CA ALA A 159 30.12 27.54 -19.24
C ALA A 159 29.86 27.73 -20.73
N SER A 160 28.84 28.52 -21.05
CA SER A 160 28.48 28.91 -22.41
C SER A 160 29.67 29.60 -23.11
N GLY A 161 29.98 29.15 -24.32
CA GLY A 161 30.81 29.83 -25.30
C GLY A 161 30.08 29.85 -26.63
#